data_AF-A0A818LX59-F1
#
_entry.id   AF-A0A818LX59-F1
#
_cell.length_a   1.000
_cell.length_b   1.000
_cell.length_c   1.000
_cell.angle_alpha   90.00
_cell.angle_beta   90.00
_cell.angle_gamma   90.00
#
_symmetry.space_group_name_H-M   'P 1'
#
loop_
_entity.id
_entity.type
_entity.pdbx_description
1 polymer ?
#
loop_
_entity_poly.entity_id
_entity_poly.type
_entity_poly.pdbx_seq_one_letter_code
_entity_poly.pdbx_strand_id
1 'polypeptide(L)'
;KTNFNVRRAAIRFLTALLTNCTTQLQDIILEDGPVSISKLVDLLKDKREVIRNDALILLQILIVSNPDMQDIVASGKGFERLVEIFVREGFGDEVTVQYCLSVILNLLKGNQPIQRSFNQRYHIQRLADFLKFCSNDEKLWSTQKVTNVNLLLQIIRTLVSPENSSENIVAYQRTFEQY
;
A
#
# COMPACT_ATOMS: atom_id res chain seq x y z
N LYS A 1 -20.03 15.13 14.82
CA LYS A 1 -19.43 16.31 14.13
C LYS A 1 -18.07 16.74 14.71
N THR A 2 -17.79 16.54 16.01
CA THR A 2 -16.66 17.14 16.74
C THR A 2 -15.24 16.53 16.55
N ASN A 3 -15.07 15.43 15.80
CA ASN A 3 -13.76 14.76 15.68
C ASN A 3 -13.29 14.55 14.21
N PHE A 4 -13.88 15.25 13.24
CA PHE A 4 -13.39 15.20 11.86
C PHE A 4 -12.23 16.18 11.64
N ASN A 5 -12.45 17.46 11.94
CA ASN A 5 -11.46 18.51 11.72
C ASN A 5 -10.19 18.27 12.53
N VAL A 6 -10.33 17.90 13.81
CA VAL A 6 -9.18 17.58 14.69
C VAL A 6 -8.37 16.42 14.13
N ARG A 7 -9.04 15.29 13.80
CA ARG A 7 -8.37 14.12 13.22
C ARG A 7 -7.65 14.45 11.92
N ARG A 8 -8.32 15.14 11.00
CA ARG A 8 -7.74 15.51 9.71
C ARG A 8 -6.54 16.44 9.87
N ALA A 9 -6.67 17.44 10.74
CA ALA A 9 -5.57 18.36 11.06
C ALA A 9 -4.38 17.61 11.66
N ALA A 10 -4.64 16.67 12.59
CA ALA A 10 -3.59 15.83 13.18
C ALA A 10 -2.89 14.95 12.15
N ILE A 11 -3.63 14.28 11.25
CA ILE A 11 -3.05 13.48 10.17
C ILE A 11 -2.14 14.34 9.30
N ARG A 12 -2.63 15.49 8.81
CA ARG A 12 -1.86 16.39 7.94
C ARG A 12 -0.64 16.97 8.63
N PHE A 13 -0.77 17.33 9.90
CA PHE A 13 0.35 17.81 10.70
C PHE A 13 1.42 16.72 10.84
N LEU A 14 1.02 15.50 11.18
CA LEU A 14 1.94 14.37 11.29
C LEU A 14 2.61 14.04 9.93
N THR A 15 1.85 14.07 8.84
CA THR A 15 2.40 13.91 7.47
C THR A 15 3.45 14.98 7.18
N ALA A 16 3.17 16.24 7.51
CA ALA A 16 4.11 17.34 7.29
C ALA A 16 5.38 17.22 8.16
N LEU A 17 5.27 16.71 9.39
CA LEU A 17 6.45 16.40 10.21
C LEU A 17 7.27 15.27 9.59
N LEU A 18 6.62 14.18 9.17
CA LEU A 18 7.30 13.05 8.53
C LEU A 18 8.02 13.45 7.25
N THR A 19 7.50 14.39 6.46
CA THR A 19 8.19 14.86 5.25
C THR A 19 9.48 15.63 5.54
N ASN A 20 9.65 16.19 6.74
CA ASN A 20 10.82 17.00 7.10
C ASN A 20 11.81 16.26 8.01
N CYS A 21 11.32 15.36 8.86
CA CYS A 21 12.12 14.66 9.88
C CYS A 21 11.78 13.17 9.94
N THR A 22 11.78 12.48 8.79
CA THR A 22 11.25 11.11 8.66
C THR A 22 11.81 10.14 9.69
N THR A 23 13.13 9.93 9.73
CA THR A 23 13.77 8.94 10.60
C THR A 23 13.52 9.21 12.09
N GLN A 24 13.73 10.45 12.53
CA GLN A 24 13.53 10.83 13.93
C GLN A 24 12.09 10.58 14.40
N LEU A 25 11.11 10.94 13.55
CA LEU A 25 9.72 10.74 13.90
C LEU A 25 9.31 9.27 13.79
N GLN A 26 9.92 8.52 12.88
CA GLN A 26 9.75 7.07 12.83
C GLN A 26 10.21 6.42 14.13
N ASP A 27 11.39 6.78 14.62
CA ASP A 27 11.96 6.25 15.87
C ASP A 27 11.04 6.56 17.06
N ILE A 28 10.58 7.82 17.19
CA ILE A 28 9.64 8.22 18.25
C ILE A 28 8.33 7.43 18.19
N ILE A 29 7.77 7.21 16.98
CA ILE A 29 6.53 6.44 16.83
C ILE A 29 6.75 4.97 17.18
N LEU A 30 7.94 4.42 16.90
CA LEU A 30 8.32 3.05 17.22
C LEU A 30 8.53 2.84 18.73
N GLU A 31 8.99 3.86 19.47
CA GLU A 31 9.13 3.78 20.94
C GLU A 31 7.80 3.46 21.64
N ASP A 32 6.69 4.02 21.16
CA ASP A 32 5.34 3.72 21.66
C ASP A 32 4.82 2.32 21.24
N GLY A 33 5.58 1.61 20.41
CA GLY A 33 5.37 0.22 20.02
C GLY A 33 4.33 -0.02 18.90
N PRO A 34 4.03 -1.30 18.61
CA PRO A 34 3.20 -1.71 17.46
C PRO A 34 1.76 -1.18 17.49
N VAL A 35 1.25 -0.84 18.67
CA VAL A 35 -0.11 -0.33 18.86
C VAL A 35 -0.29 1.03 18.19
N SER A 36 0.72 1.90 18.24
CA SER A 36 0.66 3.23 17.64
C SER A 36 0.53 3.16 16.12
N ILE A 37 1.34 2.32 15.47
CA ILE A 37 1.27 2.09 14.03
C ILE A 37 -0.04 1.41 13.63
N SER A 38 -0.51 0.43 14.42
CA SER A 38 -1.80 -0.24 14.17
C SER A 38 -2.98 0.76 14.20
N LYS A 39 -2.96 1.74 15.10
CA LYS A 39 -3.97 2.82 15.13
C LYS A 39 -3.91 3.72 13.90
N LEU A 40 -2.73 3.92 13.31
CA LEU A 40 -2.58 4.65 12.05
C LEU A 40 -3.13 3.84 10.87
N VAL A 41 -2.91 2.52 10.84
CA VAL A 41 -3.53 1.62 9.86
C VAL A 41 -5.05 1.61 10.00
N ASP A 42 -5.59 1.69 11.22
CA ASP A 42 -7.05 1.77 11.46
C ASP A 42 -7.70 3.02 10.84
N LEU A 43 -6.95 4.09 10.56
CA LEU A 43 -7.46 5.25 9.84
C LEU A 43 -7.91 4.92 8.41
N LEU A 44 -7.38 3.84 7.81
CA LEU A 44 -7.82 3.34 6.51
C LEU A 44 -9.27 2.82 6.52
N LYS A 45 -9.80 2.49 7.71
CA LYS A 45 -11.19 2.05 7.91
C LYS A 45 -12.18 3.21 8.03
N ASP A 46 -11.69 4.46 7.99
CA ASP A 46 -12.56 5.61 8.14
C ASP A 46 -13.55 5.71 6.97
N LYS A 47 -14.85 5.81 7.30
CA LYS A 47 -15.93 5.92 6.31
C LYS A 47 -15.83 7.19 5.47
N ARG A 48 -15.13 8.21 5.97
CA ARG A 48 -14.94 9.49 5.28
C ARG A 48 -13.70 9.37 4.39
N GLU A 49 -13.93 9.36 3.09
CA GLU A 49 -12.89 9.26 2.07
C GLU A 49 -11.73 10.25 2.29
N VAL A 50 -12.04 11.50 2.64
CA VAL A 50 -11.02 12.53 2.90
C VAL A 50 -10.04 12.11 4.01
N ILE A 51 -10.51 11.45 5.08
CA ILE A 51 -9.62 10.98 6.16
C ILE A 51 -8.79 9.80 5.67
N ARG A 52 -9.43 8.85 4.99
CA ARG A 52 -8.77 7.66 4.48
C ARG A 52 -7.67 8.01 3.47
N ASN A 53 -7.92 8.96 2.58
CA ASN A 53 -6.96 9.39 1.56
C ASN A 53 -5.79 10.15 2.20
N ASP A 54 -6.06 11.08 3.14
CA ASP A 54 -5.00 11.74 3.92
C ASP A 54 -4.17 10.69 4.72
N ALA A 55 -4.81 9.62 5.23
CA ALA A 55 -4.12 8.54 5.95
C ALA A 55 -3.28 7.62 5.04
N LEU A 56 -3.67 7.40 3.78
CA LEU A 56 -2.84 6.68 2.81
C LEU A 56 -1.53 7.42 2.53
N ILE A 57 -1.61 8.75 2.38
CA ILE A 57 -0.43 9.60 2.19
C ILE A 57 0.45 9.55 3.43
N LEU A 58 -0.13 9.67 4.63
CA LEU A 58 0.60 9.51 5.89
C LEU A 58 1.34 8.16 5.94
N LEU A 59 0.63 7.06 5.67
CA LEU A 59 1.18 5.71 5.73
C LEU A 59 2.28 5.51 4.70
N GLN A 60 2.11 6.04 3.49
CA GLN A 60 3.12 5.97 2.43
C GLN A 60 4.47 6.51 2.90
N ILE A 61 4.48 7.67 3.56
CA ILE A 61 5.70 8.33 4.04
C ILE A 61 6.22 7.65 5.30
N LEU A 62 5.31 7.27 6.20
CA LEU A 62 5.65 6.63 7.47
C LEU A 62 6.48 5.36 7.26
N ILE A 63 6.16 4.52 6.28
CA ILE A 63 6.84 3.22 6.11
C ILE A 63 8.06 3.26 5.19
N VAL A 64 8.43 4.43 4.63
CA VAL A 64 9.54 4.51 3.67
C VAL A 64 10.85 4.10 4.35
N SER A 65 11.55 3.15 3.74
CA SER A 65 12.87 2.68 4.15
C SER A 65 12.99 2.24 5.62
N ASN A 66 11.90 1.80 6.24
CA ASN A 66 11.86 1.37 7.63
C ASN A 66 11.22 -0.03 7.76
N PRO A 67 12.03 -1.10 7.83
CA PRO A 67 11.54 -2.48 7.86
C PRO A 67 10.65 -2.79 9.07
N ASP A 68 10.95 -2.23 10.24
CA ASP A 68 10.16 -2.47 11.47
C ASP A 68 8.74 -1.93 11.32
N MET A 69 8.60 -0.72 10.77
CA MET A 69 7.29 -0.16 10.46
C MET A 69 6.54 -0.97 9.41
N GLN A 70 7.25 -1.41 8.37
CA GLN A 70 6.66 -2.21 7.30
C GLN A 70 6.13 -3.55 7.83
N ASP A 71 6.87 -4.20 8.73
CA ASP A 71 6.47 -5.46 9.36
C ASP A 71 5.21 -5.28 10.23
N ILE A 72 5.15 -4.22 11.02
CA ILE A 72 3.98 -3.92 11.85
C ILE A 72 2.74 -3.62 10.98
N VAL A 73 2.90 -2.89 9.88
CA VAL A 73 1.78 -2.61 8.96
C VAL A 73 1.33 -3.89 8.24
N ALA A 74 2.26 -4.72 7.79
CA ALA A 74 1.95 -5.97 7.10
C ALA A 74 1.21 -6.96 8.02
N SER A 75 1.70 -7.13 9.26
CA SER A 75 1.07 -7.99 10.27
C SER A 75 -0.30 -7.45 10.74
N GLY A 76 -0.49 -6.13 10.75
CA GLY A 76 -1.73 -5.44 11.14
C GLY A 76 -2.86 -5.44 10.09
N LYS A 77 -2.89 -6.40 9.16
CA LYS A 77 -3.84 -6.47 8.02
C LYS A 77 -3.75 -5.28 7.05
N GLY A 78 -2.59 -4.61 6.96
CA GLY A 78 -2.40 -3.48 6.05
C GLY A 78 -2.71 -3.83 4.59
N PHE A 79 -2.25 -5.00 4.12
CA PHE A 79 -2.50 -5.44 2.75
C PHE A 79 -3.99 -5.62 2.42
N GLU A 80 -4.74 -6.31 3.28
CA GLU A 80 -6.19 -6.52 3.11
C GLU A 80 -6.90 -5.16 2.94
N ARG A 81 -6.56 -4.18 3.79
CA ARG A 81 -7.14 -2.83 3.73
C ARG A 81 -6.76 -2.06 2.47
N LEU A 82 -5.49 -2.09 2.08
CA LEU A 82 -5.03 -1.40 0.87
C LEU A 82 -5.69 -2.00 -0.38
N VAL A 83 -5.84 -3.33 -0.41
CA VAL A 83 -6.49 -4.07 -1.50
C VAL A 83 -7.98 -3.74 -1.59
N GLU A 84 -8.69 -3.78 -0.45
CA GLU A 84 -10.10 -3.37 -0.36
C GLU A 84 -10.32 -1.95 -0.90
N ILE A 85 -9.43 -1.01 -0.55
CA ILE A 85 -9.54 0.37 -1.00
C ILE A 85 -9.41 0.46 -2.51
N PHE A 86 -8.31 -0.04 -3.10
CA PHE A 86 -8.11 0.16 -4.55
C PHE A 86 -9.17 -0.58 -5.39
N VAL A 87 -9.71 -1.71 -4.91
CA VAL A 87 -10.84 -2.38 -5.57
C VAL A 87 -12.10 -1.52 -5.50
N ARG A 88 -12.37 -0.87 -4.36
CA ARG A 88 -13.55 -0.01 -4.16
C ARG A 88 -13.51 1.26 -5.02
N GLU A 89 -12.35 1.90 -5.16
CA GLU A 89 -12.21 3.13 -5.94
C GLU A 89 -12.39 2.91 -7.46
N GLY A 90 -12.40 1.65 -7.91
CA GLY A 90 -12.44 1.32 -9.33
C GLY A 90 -11.04 1.41 -9.93
N PHE A 91 -10.63 0.35 -10.60
CA PHE A 91 -9.31 0.26 -11.21
C PHE A 91 -9.10 1.42 -12.21
N GLY A 92 -7.88 1.95 -12.30
CA GLY A 92 -7.48 2.83 -13.39
C GLY A 92 -7.26 4.29 -13.00
N ASP A 93 -8.31 5.09 -12.83
CA ASP A 93 -8.17 6.56 -12.95
C ASP A 93 -8.09 7.34 -11.62
N GLU A 94 -8.29 6.68 -10.48
CA GLU A 94 -8.29 7.36 -9.18
C GLU A 94 -6.87 7.55 -8.61
N VAL A 95 -6.60 8.75 -8.08
CA VAL A 95 -5.32 9.04 -7.40
C VAL A 95 -5.18 8.21 -6.11
N THR A 96 -6.30 7.89 -5.46
CA THR A 96 -6.32 7.03 -4.27
C THR A 96 -5.72 5.66 -4.55
N VAL A 97 -5.95 5.09 -5.73
CA VAL A 97 -5.35 3.82 -6.18
C VAL A 97 -3.82 3.94 -6.24
N GLN A 98 -3.29 5.08 -6.71
CA GLN A 98 -1.84 5.34 -6.75
C GLN A 98 -1.22 5.22 -5.36
N TYR A 99 -1.84 5.86 -4.36
CA TYR A 99 -1.33 5.82 -3.00
C TYR A 99 -1.40 4.40 -2.42
N CYS A 100 -2.48 3.66 -2.66
CA CYS A 100 -2.56 2.26 -2.25
C CYS A 100 -1.45 1.41 -2.86
N LEU A 101 -1.24 1.49 -4.17
CA LEU A 101 -0.19 0.74 -4.86
C LEU A 101 1.21 1.17 -4.39
N SER A 102 1.42 2.45 -4.11
CA SER A 102 2.69 2.95 -3.60
C SER A 102 3.00 2.42 -2.19
N VAL A 103 2.00 2.37 -1.30
CA VAL A 103 2.16 1.76 0.03
C VAL A 103 2.47 0.26 -0.11
N ILE A 104 1.73 -0.47 -0.96
CA ILE A 104 1.99 -1.89 -1.22
C ILE A 104 3.42 -2.09 -1.73
N LEU A 105 3.86 -1.29 -2.69
CA LEU A 105 5.22 -1.37 -3.25
C LEU A 105 6.28 -1.12 -2.18
N ASN A 106 6.09 -0.11 -1.32
CA ASN A 106 7.00 0.18 -0.21
C ASN A 106 7.09 -0.98 0.79
N LEU A 107 5.97 -1.64 1.10
CA LEU A 107 5.97 -2.83 1.97
C LEU A 107 6.76 -3.99 1.36
N LEU A 108 6.64 -4.22 0.04
CA LEU A 108 7.22 -5.39 -0.63
C LEU A 108 8.69 -5.23 -1.01
N LYS A 109 9.13 -4.01 -1.35
CA LYS A 109 10.45 -3.77 -1.93
C LYS A 109 11.55 -4.08 -0.91
N GLY A 110 12.37 -5.10 -1.22
CA GLY A 110 13.48 -5.54 -0.36
C GLY A 110 13.08 -6.40 0.84
N ASN A 111 11.79 -6.69 1.05
CA ASN A 111 11.31 -7.41 2.24
C ASN A 111 10.73 -8.79 1.91
N GLN A 112 11.58 -9.80 1.70
CA GLN A 112 11.12 -11.15 1.37
C GLN A 112 10.11 -11.75 2.37
N PRO A 113 10.25 -11.58 3.71
CA PRO A 113 9.23 -12.08 4.65
C PRO A 113 7.85 -11.47 4.40
N ILE A 114 7.81 -10.16 4.14
CA ILE A 114 6.57 -9.42 3.83
C ILE A 114 6.02 -9.82 2.46
N GLN A 115 6.88 -10.09 1.47
CA GLN A 115 6.45 -10.65 0.20
C GLN A 115 5.74 -11.99 0.45
N ARG A 116 6.35 -12.93 1.16
CA ARG A 116 5.70 -14.23 1.45
C ARG A 116 4.33 -14.08 2.11
N SER A 117 4.16 -13.11 3.02
CA SER A 117 2.84 -12.84 3.63
C SER A 117 1.84 -12.20 2.67
N PHE A 118 2.30 -11.45 1.67
CA PHE A 118 1.48 -10.91 0.60
C PHE A 118 0.98 -11.97 -0.39
N ASN A 119 1.65 -13.12 -0.52
CA ASN A 119 1.28 -14.23 -1.43
C ASN A 119 0.01 -15.00 -0.98
N GLN A 120 -1.07 -14.26 -0.74
CA GLN A 120 -2.40 -14.77 -0.49
C GLN A 120 -3.17 -14.74 -1.79
N ARG A 121 -3.96 -15.79 -2.04
CA ARG A 121 -4.77 -15.94 -3.26
C ARG A 121 -5.59 -14.69 -3.58
N TYR A 122 -6.21 -14.10 -2.55
CA TYR A 122 -7.02 -12.89 -2.68
C TYR A 122 -6.22 -11.69 -3.22
N HIS A 123 -5.03 -11.40 -2.67
CA HIS A 123 -4.25 -10.24 -3.10
C HIS A 123 -3.82 -10.36 -4.56
N ILE A 124 -3.29 -11.53 -4.94
CA ILE A 124 -2.79 -11.77 -6.30
C ILE A 124 -3.92 -11.75 -7.32
N GLN A 125 -5.07 -12.35 -6.98
CA GLN A 125 -6.27 -12.26 -7.80
C GLN A 125 -6.67 -10.80 -8.07
N ARG A 126 -6.64 -9.92 -7.06
CA ARG A 126 -7.00 -8.50 -7.25
C ARG A 126 -6.02 -7.73 -8.12
N LEU A 127 -4.73 -8.06 -8.08
CA LEU A 127 -3.75 -7.50 -9.02
C LEU A 127 -4.02 -7.97 -10.45
N ALA A 128 -4.36 -9.25 -10.63
CA ALA A 128 -4.72 -9.80 -11.94
C ALA A 128 -6.03 -9.20 -12.49
N ASP A 129 -7.05 -9.01 -11.64
CA ASP A 129 -8.31 -8.35 -12.00
C ASP A 129 -8.05 -6.92 -12.52
N PHE A 130 -7.13 -6.18 -11.89
CA PHE A 130 -6.73 -4.84 -12.33
C PHE A 130 -6.11 -4.87 -13.73
N LEU A 131 -5.18 -5.81 -13.99
CA LEU A 131 -4.57 -5.95 -15.30
C LEU A 131 -5.61 -6.29 -16.37
N LYS A 132 -6.51 -7.24 -16.10
CA LYS A 132 -7.60 -7.63 -17.01
C LYS A 132 -8.52 -6.46 -17.31
N PHE A 133 -8.88 -5.67 -16.29
CA PHE A 133 -9.65 -4.44 -16.48
C PHE A 133 -8.95 -3.46 -17.41
N CYS A 134 -7.63 -3.28 -17.26
CA CYS A 134 -6.87 -2.38 -18.13
C CYS A 134 -6.75 -2.90 -19.56
N SER A 135 -6.56 -4.21 -19.74
CA SER A 135 -6.47 -4.84 -21.06
C SER A 135 -7.76 -4.77 -21.86
N ASN A 136 -8.91 -4.77 -21.18
CA ASN A 136 -10.23 -4.67 -21.80
C ASN A 136 -10.72 -3.22 -21.98
N ASP A 137 -9.94 -2.22 -21.56
CA ASP A 137 -10.32 -0.83 -21.73
C ASP A 137 -9.93 -0.32 -23.12
N GLU A 138 -10.93 -0.21 -23.99
CA GLU A 138 -10.78 0.28 -25.37
C GLU A 138 -10.59 1.82 -25.45
N LYS A 139 -10.65 2.53 -24.31
CA LYS A 139 -10.47 3.99 -24.26
C LYS A 139 -9.01 4.38 -24.19
N LEU A 140 -8.73 5.62 -24.61
CA LEU A 140 -7.42 6.24 -24.37
C LEU A 140 -7.16 6.37 -22.86
N TRP A 141 -6.02 5.87 -22.40
CA TRP A 141 -5.68 5.93 -20.98
C TRP A 141 -5.31 7.34 -20.54
N SER A 142 -5.83 7.75 -19.37
CA SER A 142 -5.39 8.97 -18.71
C SER A 142 -3.96 8.83 -18.19
N THR A 143 -3.31 9.96 -17.91
CA THR A 143 -2.00 9.97 -17.23
C THR A 143 -2.06 9.26 -15.87
N GLN A 144 -3.16 9.41 -15.14
CA GLN A 144 -3.33 8.76 -13.83
C GLN A 144 -3.40 7.24 -13.96
N LYS A 145 -4.12 6.75 -14.97
CA LYS A 145 -4.18 5.31 -15.27
C LYS A 145 -2.83 4.74 -15.67
N VAL A 146 -2.06 5.44 -16.49
CA VAL A 146 -0.69 5.04 -16.82
C VAL A 146 0.18 4.94 -15.55
N THR A 147 0.11 5.93 -14.66
CA THR A 147 0.84 5.91 -13.38
C THR A 147 0.44 4.71 -12.51
N ASN A 148 -0.85 4.45 -12.39
CA ASN A 148 -1.38 3.34 -11.59
C ASN A 148 -0.95 1.98 -12.16
N VAL A 149 -1.04 1.79 -13.48
CA VAL A 149 -0.57 0.56 -14.15
C VAL A 149 0.94 0.38 -13.99
N ASN A 150 1.73 1.46 -14.09
CA ASN A 150 3.17 1.39 -13.88
C ASN A 150 3.52 0.91 -12.47
N LEU A 151 2.88 1.46 -11.44
CA LEU A 151 3.06 1.00 -10.05
C LEU A 151 2.67 -0.47 -9.87
N LEU A 152 1.55 -0.90 -10.49
CA LEU A 152 1.13 -2.29 -10.47
C LEU A 152 2.17 -3.23 -11.09
N LEU A 153 2.73 -2.85 -12.25
CA LEU A 153 3.79 -3.63 -12.90
C LEU A 153 5.08 -3.65 -12.07
N GLN A 154 5.42 -2.55 -11.37
CA GLN A 154 6.54 -2.53 -10.43
C GLN A 154 6.33 -3.47 -9.24
N ILE A 155 5.10 -3.57 -8.71
CA ILE A 155 4.76 -4.54 -7.67
C ILE A 155 5.01 -5.95 -8.21
N ILE A 156 4.46 -6.31 -9.37
CA ILE A 156 4.63 -7.64 -9.95
C ILE A 156 6.12 -7.97 -10.14
N ARG A 157 6.89 -7.03 -10.72
CA ARG A 157 8.35 -7.17 -10.89
C ARG A 157 9.08 -7.35 -9.57
N THR A 158 8.64 -6.68 -8.51
CA THR A 158 9.23 -6.82 -7.16
C THR A 158 9.03 -8.23 -6.61
N LEU A 159 7.86 -8.83 -6.84
CA LEU A 159 7.53 -10.18 -6.37
C LEU A 159 8.32 -11.27 -7.08
N VAL A 160 8.64 -11.08 -8.36
CA VAL A 160 9.46 -12.03 -9.16
C VAL A 160 10.88 -11.52 -9.44
N SER A 161 11.39 -10.60 -8.62
CA SER A 161 12.74 -10.06 -8.79
C SER A 161 13.79 -11.16 -8.72
N PRO A 162 14.82 -11.17 -9.59
CA PRO A 162 15.92 -12.14 -9.52
C PRO A 162 16.76 -12.01 -8.23
N GLU A 163 16.62 -10.90 -7.49
CA GLU A 163 17.23 -10.69 -6.18
C GLU A 163 16.53 -11.48 -5.06
N ASN A 164 15.33 -12.01 -5.34
CA ASN A 164 14.58 -12.82 -4.38
C ASN A 164 15.13 -14.26 -4.31
N SER A 165 14.81 -14.98 -3.23
CA SER A 165 15.12 -16.42 -3.17
C SER A 165 14.39 -17.19 -4.28
N SER A 166 15.03 -18.23 -4.81
CA SER A 166 14.45 -19.07 -5.87
C SER A 166 13.08 -19.63 -5.47
N GLU A 167 12.93 -20.06 -4.22
CA GLU A 167 11.67 -20.54 -3.65
C GLU A 167 10.56 -19.48 -3.75
N ASN A 168 10.86 -18.22 -3.41
CA ASN A 168 9.89 -17.13 -3.44
C ASN A 168 9.50 -16.79 -4.89
N ILE A 169 10.45 -16.77 -5.82
CA ILE A 169 10.20 -16.52 -7.24
C ILE A 169 9.28 -17.62 -7.81
N VAL A 170 9.61 -18.89 -7.59
CA VAL A 170 8.81 -20.03 -8.08
C VAL A 170 7.41 -20.02 -7.48
N ALA A 171 7.28 -19.67 -6.20
CA ALA A 171 5.97 -19.55 -5.55
C ALA A 171 5.10 -18.51 -6.26
N TYR A 172 5.63 -17.32 -6.54
CA TYR A 172 4.89 -16.27 -7.24
C TYR A 172 4.58 -16.60 -8.68
N GLN A 173 5.54 -17.16 -9.43
CA GLN A 173 5.32 -17.58 -10.82
C GLN A 173 4.15 -18.56 -10.93
N ARG A 174 4.13 -19.60 -10.09
CA ARG A 174 3.03 -20.56 -10.02
C ARG A 174 1.69 -19.93 -9.67
N THR A 175 1.68 -18.93 -8.78
CA THR A 175 0.44 -18.24 -8.41
C THR A 175 -0.05 -17.36 -9.54
N PHE A 176 0.83 -16.66 -10.26
CA PHE A 176 0.46 -15.82 -11.40
C PHE A 176 -0.04 -16.65 -12.60
N GLU A 177 0.51 -17.84 -12.85
CA GLU A 177 0.04 -18.77 -13.89
C GLU A 177 -1.42 -19.21 -13.74
N GLN A 178 -2.03 -19.02 -12.56
CA GLN A 178 -3.41 -19.40 -12.29
C GLN A 178 -4.43 -18.34 -12.75
N TYR A 179 -3.99 -17.18 -13.25
CA TYR A 179 -4.86 -16.04 -13.59
C TYR A 179 -4.65 -15.52 -15.00
#